data_AF-A0A431WT79-F1
#
_entry.id   AF-A0A431WT79-F1
#
_cell.length_a   1.000
_cell.length_b   1.000
_cell.length_c   1.000
_cell.angle_alpha   90.00
_cell.angle_beta   90.00
_cell.angle_gamma   90.00
#
_symmetry.space_group_name_H-M   'P 1'
#
loop_
_entity.id
_entity.type
_entity.pdbx_description
1 polymer ?
#
loop_
_entity_poly.entity_id
_entity_poly.type
_entity_poly.pdbx_seq_one_letter_code
_entity_poly.pdbx_strand_id
1 'polypeptide(L)'
;MAEPACDTPDFMKLIQQEKNARMKLKLLALLHFHEGKSRYQIADYLKVSRTSVNKWITSYLTYGLDGLKDKKHTGRPASLTDEQVQQLSRYIKHRTTTRNADKLQGSDIQAYIADNFGVYYEISNIYRILDRLGYSWVTHSNKRFG
;
A
#
# COMPACT_ATOMS: atom_id res chain seq x y z
N MET A 1 37.77 17.90 -22.12
CA MET A 1 36.33 17.99 -21.80
C MET A 1 36.22 17.79 -20.31
N ALA A 2 35.80 18.83 -19.58
CA ALA A 2 35.85 18.86 -18.11
C ALA A 2 34.80 17.92 -17.49
N GLU A 3 35.24 17.05 -16.58
CA GLU A 3 34.39 16.25 -15.70
C GLU A 3 33.70 17.16 -14.69
N PRO A 4 32.37 17.06 -14.49
CA PRO A 4 31.73 17.78 -13.39
C PRO A 4 32.04 17.05 -12.08
N ALA A 5 32.91 17.65 -11.26
CA ALA A 5 33.00 17.36 -9.84
C ALA A 5 31.68 17.76 -9.17
N CYS A 6 30.79 16.81 -8.95
CA CYS A 6 29.56 16.97 -8.17
C CYS A 6 29.51 15.78 -7.22
N ASP A 7 29.45 16.07 -5.91
CA ASP A 7 29.47 15.12 -4.79
C ASP A 7 28.75 13.80 -5.11
N THR A 8 29.50 12.83 -5.63
CA THR A 8 28.96 11.53 -5.97
C THR A 8 28.59 10.85 -4.66
N PRO A 9 27.31 10.48 -4.44
CA PRO A 9 26.94 9.75 -3.24
C PRO A 9 27.83 8.52 -3.12
N ASP A 10 28.37 8.27 -1.93
CA ASP A 10 29.10 7.03 -1.66
C ASP A 10 28.11 5.85 -1.69
N PHE A 11 27.85 5.35 -2.90
CA PHE A 11 26.94 4.24 -3.12
C PHE A 11 27.39 3.00 -2.35
N MET A 12 28.69 2.80 -2.17
CA MET A 12 29.22 1.67 -1.40
C MET A 12 28.77 1.75 0.06
N LYS A 13 28.89 2.91 0.69
CA LYS A 13 28.38 3.14 2.04
C LYS A 13 26.87 2.95 2.13
N LEU A 14 26.11 3.47 1.16
CA LEU A 14 24.65 3.30 1.12
C LEU A 14 24.24 1.83 0.96
N ILE A 15 24.92 1.07 0.10
CA ILE A 15 24.66 -0.37 -0.13
C ILE A 15 24.93 -1.18 1.14
N GLN A 16 26.00 -0.85 1.87
CA GLN A 16 26.35 -1.53 3.13
C GLN A 16 25.31 -1.28 4.22
N GLN A 17 24.79 -0.05 4.33
CA GLN A 17 23.84 0.34 5.37
C GLN A 17 22.39 -0.08 5.08
N GLU A 18 22.03 -0.22 3.81
CA GLU A 18 20.68 -0.59 3.42
C GLU A 18 20.32 -2.02 3.92
N LYS A 19 19.07 -2.26 4.27
CA LYS A 19 18.57 -3.60 4.67
C LYS A 19 17.60 -4.17 3.65
N ASN A 20 16.91 -3.31 2.91
CA ASN A 20 15.98 -3.71 1.87
C ASN A 20 16.74 -4.21 0.62
N ALA A 21 16.61 -5.50 0.32
CA ALA A 21 17.28 -6.13 -0.81
C ALA A 21 16.95 -5.47 -2.17
N ARG A 22 15.71 -4.99 -2.36
CA ARG A 22 15.33 -4.30 -3.60
C ARG A 22 16.00 -2.94 -3.72
N MET A 23 16.12 -2.22 -2.60
CA MET A 23 16.82 -0.94 -2.58
C MET A 23 18.33 -1.12 -2.79
N LYS A 24 18.94 -2.14 -2.19
CA LYS A 24 20.34 -2.51 -2.50
C LYS A 24 20.57 -2.75 -3.98
N LEU A 25 19.67 -3.48 -4.63
CA LEU A 25 19.81 -3.80 -6.05
C LEU A 25 19.70 -2.54 -6.93
N LYS A 26 18.83 -1.59 -6.57
CA LYS A 26 18.77 -0.27 -7.22
C LYS A 26 20.07 0.53 -7.00
N LEU A 27 20.63 0.54 -5.80
CA LEU A 27 21.89 1.23 -5.49
C LEU A 27 23.08 0.60 -6.25
N LEU A 28 23.15 -0.72 -6.37
CA LEU A 28 24.13 -1.42 -7.21
C LEU A 28 24.00 -1.05 -8.69
N ALA A 29 22.76 -0.90 -9.18
CA ALA A 29 22.54 -0.44 -10.55
C ALA A 29 23.08 0.98 -10.77
N LEU A 30 22.93 1.87 -9.79
CA LEU A 30 23.50 3.23 -9.85
C LEU A 30 25.02 3.23 -9.76
N LEU A 31 25.61 2.41 -8.88
CA LEU A 31 27.07 2.26 -8.79
C LEU A 31 27.65 1.89 -10.17
N HIS A 32 27.13 0.83 -10.80
CA HIS A 32 27.59 0.44 -12.13
C HIS A 32 27.30 1.48 -13.21
N PHE A 33 26.20 2.23 -13.10
CA PHE A 33 25.92 3.33 -14.02
C PHE A 33 26.96 4.45 -13.90
N HIS A 34 27.35 4.81 -12.67
CA HIS A 34 28.42 5.79 -12.41
C HIS A 34 29.80 5.26 -12.83
N GLU A 35 30.03 3.95 -12.80
CA GLU A 35 31.22 3.30 -13.39
C GLU A 35 31.19 3.24 -14.93
N GLY A 36 30.20 3.88 -15.57
CA GLY A 36 30.09 3.99 -17.03
C GLY A 36 29.51 2.75 -17.72
N LYS A 37 28.95 1.80 -16.96
CA LYS A 37 28.30 0.62 -17.57
C LYS A 37 27.01 1.01 -18.28
N SER A 38 26.77 0.41 -19.43
CA SER A 38 25.51 0.59 -20.15
C SER A 38 24.35 -0.04 -19.39
N ARG A 39 23.13 0.49 -19.57
CA ARG A 39 21.89 -0.07 -19.01
C ARG A 39 21.69 -1.56 -19.36
N TYR A 40 22.20 -1.98 -20.51
CA TYR A 40 22.20 -3.38 -20.94
C TYR A 40 23.13 -4.24 -20.07
N GLN A 41 24.39 -3.84 -19.90
CA GLN A 41 25.36 -4.55 -19.06
C GLN A 41 24.90 -4.64 -17.61
N ILE A 42 24.35 -3.54 -17.07
CA ILE A 42 23.82 -3.50 -15.70
C ILE A 42 22.69 -4.52 -15.52
N ALA A 43 21.77 -4.60 -16.48
CA ALA A 43 20.67 -5.56 -16.45
C ALA A 43 21.18 -7.02 -16.45
N ASP A 44 22.20 -7.30 -17.27
CA ASP A 44 22.83 -8.63 -17.31
C ASP A 44 23.60 -8.97 -16.02
N TYR A 45 24.37 -8.03 -15.46
CA TYR A 45 25.11 -8.23 -14.21
C TYR A 45 24.20 -8.48 -13.02
N LEU A 46 23.12 -7.70 -12.91
CA LEU A 46 22.18 -7.79 -11.79
C LEU A 46 21.05 -8.82 -12.02
N LYS A 47 21.03 -9.49 -13.17
CA LYS A 47 20.01 -10.47 -13.57
C LYS A 47 18.57 -9.93 -13.42
N VAL A 48 18.36 -8.71 -13.90
CA VAL A 48 17.05 -8.03 -13.91
C VAL A 48 16.69 -7.54 -15.31
N SER A 49 15.43 -7.15 -15.50
CA SER A 49 15.00 -6.61 -16.79
C SER A 49 15.66 -5.25 -17.10
N ARG A 50 15.95 -5.02 -18.39
CA ARG A 50 16.42 -3.71 -18.88
C ARG A 50 15.44 -2.59 -18.57
N THR A 51 14.14 -2.88 -18.60
CA THR A 51 13.07 -1.92 -18.25
C THR A 51 13.16 -1.47 -16.80
N SER A 52 13.46 -2.38 -15.87
CA SER A 52 13.68 -2.07 -14.46
C SER A 52 14.87 -1.13 -14.28
N VAL A 53 16.01 -1.48 -14.89
CA VAL A 53 17.24 -0.65 -14.84
C VAL A 53 16.99 0.73 -15.42
N ASN A 54 16.32 0.80 -16.56
CA ASN A 54 15.98 2.08 -17.19
C ASN A 54 15.11 2.93 -16.25
N LYS A 55 14.07 2.33 -15.66
CA LYS A 55 13.20 3.01 -14.70
C LYS A 55 13.99 3.56 -13.50
N TRP A 56 14.85 2.75 -12.88
CA TRP A 56 15.61 3.19 -11.71
C TRP A 56 16.59 4.33 -12.02
N ILE A 57 17.35 4.21 -13.12
CA ILE A 57 18.30 5.25 -13.51
C ILE A 57 17.56 6.53 -13.90
N THR A 58 16.49 6.44 -14.68
CA THR A 58 15.68 7.63 -15.03
C THR A 58 15.09 8.27 -13.78
N SER A 59 14.50 7.49 -12.86
CA SER A 59 13.97 8.03 -11.60
C SER A 59 15.05 8.69 -10.73
N TYR A 60 16.26 8.13 -10.70
CA TYR A 60 17.39 8.75 -10.00
C TYR A 60 17.84 10.06 -10.67
N LEU A 61 17.96 10.08 -11.99
CA LEU A 61 18.35 11.30 -12.72
C LEU A 61 17.31 12.42 -12.58
N THR A 62 16.03 12.09 -12.39
CA THR A 62 14.96 13.08 -12.23
C THR A 62 14.76 13.53 -10.77
N TYR A 63 14.88 12.62 -9.80
CA TYR A 63 14.48 12.86 -8.41
C TYR A 63 15.55 12.52 -7.37
N GLY A 64 16.78 12.23 -7.78
CA GLY A 64 17.85 11.78 -6.89
C GLY A 64 17.52 10.45 -6.20
N LEU A 65 18.09 10.24 -5.00
CA LEU A 65 17.86 9.01 -4.21
C LEU A 65 16.40 8.82 -3.81
N ASP A 66 15.62 9.90 -3.67
CA ASP A 66 14.19 9.82 -3.38
C ASP A 66 13.40 9.14 -4.50
N GLY A 67 13.86 9.25 -5.75
CA GLY A 67 13.27 8.55 -6.89
C GLY A 67 13.36 7.03 -6.82
N LEU A 68 14.26 6.48 -5.98
CA LEU A 68 14.43 5.05 -5.81
C LEU A 68 13.54 4.46 -4.71
N LYS A 69 13.01 5.29 -3.81
CA LYS A 69 12.15 4.82 -2.72
C LYS A 69 10.90 4.19 -3.31
N ASP A 70 10.52 3.02 -2.80
CA ASP A 70 9.28 2.39 -3.21
C ASP A 70 8.11 3.28 -2.79
N LYS A 71 7.29 3.71 -3.75
CA LYS A 71 6.03 4.34 -3.42
C LYS A 71 5.17 3.31 -2.72
N LYS A 72 4.61 3.67 -1.57
CA LYS A 72 3.63 2.83 -0.90
C LYS A 72 2.46 2.65 -1.86
N HIS A 73 2.32 1.46 -2.43
CA HIS A 73 1.11 1.10 -3.13
C HIS A 73 0.03 1.01 -2.06
N THR A 74 -0.72 2.10 -1.87
CA THR A 74 -2.04 2.00 -1.26
C THR A 74 -2.80 1.00 -2.14
N GLY A 75 -3.33 -0.05 -1.55
CA GLY A 75 -4.12 -1.03 -2.29
C GLY A 75 -5.32 -0.36 -2.97
N ARG A 76 -6.29 -1.16 -3.44
CA ARG A 76 -7.55 -0.61 -3.92
C ARG A 76 -8.10 0.38 -2.88
N PRO A 77 -8.44 1.62 -3.27
CA PRO A 77 -8.98 2.60 -2.33
C PRO A 77 -10.17 1.98 -1.60
N ALA A 78 -10.31 2.27 -0.31
CA ALA A 78 -11.47 1.82 0.44
C ALA A 78 -12.73 2.36 -0.26
N SER A 79 -13.74 1.50 -0.48
CA SER A 79 -14.96 1.95 -1.16
C SER A 79 -15.81 2.90 -0.30
N LEU A 80 -15.50 3.04 0.99
CA LEU A 80 -16.05 4.08 1.85
C LEU A 80 -15.04 5.20 2.05
N THR A 81 -15.52 6.44 1.97
CA THR A 81 -14.75 7.63 2.37
C THR A 81 -14.62 7.69 3.90
N ASP A 82 -13.67 8.49 4.39
CA ASP A 82 -13.48 8.68 5.83
C ASP A 82 -14.75 9.21 6.52
N GLU A 83 -15.51 10.09 5.83
CA GLU A 83 -16.80 10.60 6.30
C GLU A 83 -17.85 9.49 6.43
N GLN A 84 -17.96 8.63 5.42
CA GLN A 84 -18.88 7.49 5.41
C GLN A 84 -18.52 6.48 6.52
N VAL A 85 -17.22 6.27 6.76
CA VAL A 85 -16.73 5.46 7.87
C VAL A 85 -17.13 6.04 9.23
N GLN A 86 -16.99 7.36 9.42
CA GLN A 86 -17.40 8.02 10.66
C GLN A 86 -18.91 7.96 10.87
N GLN A 87 -19.71 8.12 9.81
CA GLN A 87 -21.16 7.99 9.86
C GLN A 87 -21.59 6.56 10.21
N LEU A 88 -20.98 5.56 9.58
CA LEU A 88 -21.19 4.15 9.90
C LEU A 88 -20.86 3.84 11.37
N SER A 89 -19.73 4.37 11.87
CA SER A 89 -19.32 4.19 13.27
C SER A 89 -20.32 4.80 14.25
N ARG A 90 -20.87 5.99 13.96
CA ARG A 90 -21.93 6.61 14.77
C ARG A 90 -23.21 5.78 14.76
N TYR A 91 -23.62 5.28 13.60
CA TYR A 91 -24.79 4.42 13.46
C TYR A 91 -24.68 3.15 14.30
N ILE A 92 -23.54 2.44 14.21
CA ILE A 92 -23.27 1.22 14.98
C ILE A 92 -23.32 1.53 16.49
N LYS A 93 -22.61 2.58 16.96
CA LYS A 93 -22.60 2.96 18.38
C LYS A 93 -24.01 3.20 18.90
N HIS A 94 -24.80 4.02 18.20
CA HIS A 94 -26.16 4.36 18.61
C HIS A 94 -27.07 3.13 18.76
N ARG A 95 -26.98 2.19 17.81
CA ARG A 95 -27.73 0.92 17.84
C ARG A 95 -27.27 -0.02 18.94
N THR A 96 -25.97 -0.04 19.28
CA THR A 96 -25.44 -0.91 20.35
C THR A 96 -25.68 -0.37 21.77
N THR A 97 -25.86 0.94 21.94
CA THR A 97 -26.04 1.57 23.27
C THR A 97 -27.50 1.57 23.73
N THR A 98 -28.47 1.35 22.84
CA THR A 98 -29.89 1.32 23.20
C THR A 98 -30.23 0.02 23.93
N ARG A 99 -30.96 0.11 25.05
CA ARG A 99 -31.24 -0.98 26.02
C ARG A 99 -32.01 -2.18 25.43
N ASN A 100 -32.58 -2.00 24.24
CA ASN A 100 -33.11 -3.03 23.35
C ASN A 100 -32.15 -3.19 22.17
N ALA A 101 -30.92 -3.65 22.45
CA ALA A 101 -29.93 -3.98 21.45
C ALA A 101 -30.41 -5.24 20.70
N ASP A 102 -31.45 -5.08 19.89
CA ASP A 102 -31.74 -6.06 18.84
C ASP A 102 -30.44 -6.30 18.09
N LYS A 103 -30.07 -7.58 18.02
CA LYS A 103 -28.74 -8.06 17.62
C LYS A 103 -28.40 -7.54 16.23
N LEU A 104 -27.79 -6.35 16.13
CA LEU A 104 -27.41 -5.69 14.87
C LEU A 104 -26.55 -6.64 14.01
N GLN A 105 -27.09 -7.31 13.01
CA GLN A 105 -26.33 -8.30 12.26
C GLN A 105 -25.49 -7.65 11.16
N GLY A 106 -24.52 -8.39 10.62
CA GLY A 106 -23.74 -7.93 9.47
C GLY A 106 -24.61 -7.54 8.27
N SER A 107 -25.78 -8.18 8.11
CA SER A 107 -26.76 -7.85 7.07
C SER A 107 -27.40 -6.48 7.26
N ASP A 108 -27.64 -6.06 8.50
CA ASP A 108 -28.21 -4.74 8.81
C ASP A 108 -27.22 -3.63 8.48
N ILE A 109 -25.93 -3.90 8.72
CA ILE A 109 -24.82 -3.00 8.39
C ILE A 109 -24.63 -2.95 6.87
N GLN A 110 -24.76 -4.08 6.19
CA GLN A 110 -24.71 -4.16 4.73
C GLN A 110 -25.83 -3.34 4.09
N ALA A 111 -27.07 -3.51 4.55
CA ALA A 111 -28.23 -2.76 4.08
C ALA A 111 -28.05 -1.25 4.34
N TYR A 112 -27.61 -0.87 5.54
CA TYR A 112 -27.34 0.53 5.87
C TYR A 112 -26.32 1.17 4.90
N ILE A 113 -25.22 0.48 4.59
CA ILE A 113 -24.20 0.98 3.66
C ILE A 113 -24.75 1.08 2.24
N ALA A 114 -25.54 0.11 1.79
CA ALA A 114 -26.18 0.16 0.48
C ALA A 114 -27.15 1.36 0.37
N ASP A 115 -28.02 1.53 1.37
CA ASP A 115 -29.08 2.54 1.36
C ASP A 115 -28.53 3.97 1.55
N ASN A 116 -27.50 4.15 2.38
CA ASN A 116 -26.98 5.49 2.73
C ASN A 116 -25.83 5.92 1.83
N PHE A 117 -25.04 4.97 1.31
CA PHE A 117 -23.81 5.27 0.57
C PHE A 117 -23.82 4.78 -0.88
N GLY A 118 -24.81 3.97 -1.29
CA GLY A 118 -24.86 3.37 -2.63
C GLY A 118 -23.74 2.36 -2.88
N VAL A 119 -23.09 1.88 -1.82
CA VAL A 119 -21.95 0.96 -1.89
C VAL A 119 -22.42 -0.44 -1.53
N TYR A 120 -22.12 -1.41 -2.39
CA TYR A 120 -22.49 -2.81 -2.17
C TYR A 120 -21.27 -3.62 -1.75
N TYR A 121 -21.32 -4.13 -0.53
CA TYR A 121 -20.32 -5.08 -0.01
C TYR A 121 -20.91 -6.47 0.11
N GLU A 122 -20.07 -7.48 -0.04
CA GLU A 122 -20.36 -8.84 0.43
C GLU A 122 -20.17 -8.90 1.95
N ILE A 123 -20.90 -9.81 2.62
CA ILE A 123 -20.98 -9.87 4.08
C ILE A 123 -19.61 -10.04 4.75
N SER A 124 -18.68 -10.80 4.14
CA SER A 124 -17.32 -10.98 4.65
C SER A 124 -16.52 -9.67 4.61
N ASN A 125 -16.72 -8.84 3.58
CA ASN A 125 -16.10 -7.51 3.52
C ASN A 125 -16.64 -6.56 4.60
N ILE A 126 -17.91 -6.69 5.01
CA ILE A 126 -18.47 -5.94 6.14
C ILE A 126 -17.72 -6.26 7.42
N TYR A 127 -17.51 -7.55 7.74
CA TYR A 127 -16.76 -7.94 8.93
C TYR A 127 -15.31 -7.46 8.91
N ARG A 128 -14.65 -7.43 7.74
CA ARG A 128 -13.31 -6.87 7.59
C ARG A 128 -13.26 -5.36 7.81
N ILE A 129 -14.32 -4.63 7.43
CA ILE A 129 -14.44 -3.20 7.71
C ILE A 129 -14.60 -2.98 9.22
N LEU A 130 -15.45 -3.77 9.88
CA LEU A 130 -15.68 -3.67 11.32
C LEU A 130 -14.43 -3.97 12.15
N ASP A 131 -13.68 -5.01 11.79
CA ASP A 131 -12.41 -5.37 12.43
C ASP A 131 -11.39 -4.21 12.36
N ARG A 132 -11.26 -3.59 11.17
CA ARG A 132 -10.41 -2.39 10.99
C ARG A 132 -10.87 -1.18 11.81
N LEU A 133 -12.16 -1.10 12.12
CA LEU A 133 -12.73 -0.02 12.94
C LEU A 133 -12.67 -0.32 14.45
N GLY A 134 -12.10 -1.46 14.85
CA GLY A 134 -11.96 -1.86 16.24
C GLY A 134 -13.24 -2.41 16.88
N TYR A 135 -14.22 -2.81 16.07
CA TYR A 135 -15.42 -3.49 16.55
C TYR A 135 -15.19 -5.01 16.60
N SER A 136 -14.94 -5.55 17.79
CA SER A 136 -14.89 -7.00 18.02
C SER A 136 -16.32 -7.56 18.11
N TRP A 137 -16.83 -8.10 17.01
CA TRP A 137 -18.17 -8.68 16.99
C TRP A 137 -18.19 -10.07 17.63
N VAL A 138 -19.06 -10.28 18.63
CA VAL A 138 -19.33 -11.62 19.20
C VAL A 138 -20.33 -12.31 18.27
N THR A 139 -19.81 -13.21 17.43
CA THR A 139 -20.60 -13.96 16.45
C THR A 139 -21.67 -14.84 17.10
N HIS A 140 -22.93 -14.70 16.69
CA HIS A 140 -23.82 -15.85 16.53
C HIS A 140 -23.92 -16.09 15.02
N SER A 141 -23.21 -17.11 14.52
CA SER A 141 -23.22 -17.50 13.12
C SER A 141 -24.60 -18.05 12.75
N ASN A 142 -25.43 -17.27 12.04
CA ASN A 142 -26.65 -17.80 11.47
C ASN A 142 -26.31 -18.53 10.16
N LYS A 143 -26.05 -19.84 10.25
CA LYS A 143 -26.11 -20.73 9.09
C LYS A 143 -27.57 -20.76 8.62
N ARG A 144 -27.87 -20.14 7.49
CA ARG A 144 -29.02 -20.51 6.66
C ARG A 144 -28.51 -21.10 5.36
N PHE A 145 -28.45 -22.42 5.34
CA PHE A 145 -28.53 -23.22 4.12
C PHE A 145 -30.02 -23.47 3.85
N GLY A 146 -30.44 -23.40 2.58
CA GLY A 146 -31.77 -23.77 2.11
C GLY A 146 -32.51 -22.61 1.48
#